data_AF-A0A7W7HKY8-F1
#
_entry.id   AF-A0A7W7HKY8-F1
#
_cell.length_a   1.000
_cell.length_b   1.000
_cell.length_c   1.000
_cell.angle_alpha   90.00
_cell.angle_beta   90.00
_cell.angle_gamma   90.00
#
_symmetry.space_group_name_H-M   'P 1'
#
loop_
_entity.id
_entity.type
_entity.pdbx_description
1 polymer ?
#
loop_
_entity_poly.entity_id
_entity_poly.type
_entity_poly.pdbx_seq_one_letter_code
_entity_poly.pdbx_strand_id
1 'polypeptide(L)' 'MELSRGGRNPIILPDGTVRAFLEDGDEVRVSATAPGPGGTRISLGEVTGVVLPANDA' A
#
# COMPACT_ATOMS: atom_id res chain seq x y z
N MET A 1 -4.60 -9.19 -3.03
CA MET A 1 -5.36 -9.99 -4.01
C MET A 1 -6.81 -9.55 -4.12
N GLU A 2 -7.49 -9.28 -3.00
CA GLU A 2 -8.92 -8.91 -2.99
C GLU A 2 -9.27 -7.66 -3.81
N LEU A 3 -8.51 -6.57 -3.65
CA LEU A 3 -8.78 -5.29 -4.34
C LEU A 3 -8.83 -5.46 -5.86
N SER A 4 -7.93 -6.28 -6.42
CA SER A 4 -7.90 -6.57 -7.85
C SER A 4 -8.69 -7.82 -8.26
N ARG A 5 -9.41 -8.46 -7.33
CA ARG A 5 -10.13 -9.74 -7.51
C ARG A 5 -9.25 -10.84 -8.12
N GLY A 6 -8.06 -11.03 -7.56
CA GLY A 6 -7.08 -11.98 -8.11
C GLY A 6 -6.51 -11.53 -9.44
N GLY A 7 -6.33 -10.23 -9.64
CA GLY A 7 -5.81 -9.64 -10.88
C GLY A 7 -6.82 -9.49 -12.02
N ARG A 8 -8.05 -10.01 -11.89
CA ARG A 8 -9.09 -9.91 -12.93
C ARG A 8 -9.65 -8.50 -13.11
N ASN A 9 -9.54 -7.65 -12.09
CA ASN A 9 -9.97 -6.26 -12.16
C ASN A 9 -8.87 -5.35 -11.61
N PRO A 10 -7.87 -4.99 -12.43
CA PRO A 10 -6.77 -4.11 -12.01
C PRO A 10 -7.26 -2.77 -11.46
N ILE A 11 -6.46 -2.18 -10.57
CA ILE A 11 -6.77 -0.93 -9.89
C ILE A 11 -6.04 0.20 -10.61
N ILE A 12 -6.73 1.33 -10.84
CA ILE A 12 -6.13 2.56 -11.35
C ILE A 12 -5.73 3.41 -10.13
N LEU A 13 -4.46 3.76 -10.02
CA LEU A 13 -3.94 4.63 -8.98
C LEU A 13 -4.13 6.11 -9.35
N PRO A 14 -4.03 7.05 -8.37
CA PRO A 14 -4.28 8.48 -8.63
C PRO A 14 -3.37 9.12 -9.69
N ASP A 15 -2.18 8.56 -9.91
CA ASP A 15 -1.24 9.00 -10.94
C ASP A 15 -1.54 8.41 -12.34
N GLY A 16 -2.60 7.61 -12.46
CA GLY A 16 -3.02 6.95 -13.70
C GLY A 16 -2.34 5.61 -13.96
N THR A 17 -1.39 5.18 -13.12
CA THR A 17 -0.80 3.85 -13.24
C THR A 17 -1.83 2.76 -12.89
N VAL A 18 -1.64 1.56 -13.47
CA VAL A 18 -2.55 0.43 -13.27
C VAL A 18 -1.80 -0.71 -12.60
N ARG A 19 -2.40 -1.28 -11.54
CA ARG A 19 -1.82 -2.40 -10.78
C ARG A 19 -2.80 -3.53 -10.60
N ALA A 20 -2.39 -4.74 -10.98
CA ALA A 20 -3.06 -5.97 -10.56
C ALA A 20 -2.44 -6.54 -9.28
N PHE A 21 -1.10 -6.43 -9.18
CA PHE A 21 -0.23 -6.79 -8.06
C PHE A 21 0.88 -5.73 -7.96
N LEU A 22 1.77 -5.87 -6.97
CA LEU A 22 2.93 -4.99 -6.84
C LEU A 22 3.95 -5.27 -7.95
N GLU A 23 4.56 -4.21 -8.45
CA GLU A 23 5.66 -4.22 -9.42
C GLU A 23 6.96 -3.74 -8.77
N ASP A 24 8.11 -4.06 -9.38
CA ASP A 24 9.41 -3.58 -8.92
C ASP A 24 9.44 -2.04 -8.89
N GLY A 25 9.93 -1.49 -7.78
CA GLY A 25 9.95 -0.06 -7.52
C GLY A 25 8.70 0.48 -6.83
N ASP A 26 7.62 -0.30 -6.69
CA ASP A 26 6.45 0.13 -5.92
C ASP A 26 6.82 0.30 -4.43
N GLU A 27 6.47 1.46 -3.85
CA GLU A 27 6.55 1.73 -2.41
C GLU A 27 5.16 1.55 -1.77
N VAL A 28 5.10 0.77 -0.69
CA VAL A 28 3.88 0.57 0.10
C VAL A 28 4.05 1.17 1.49
N ARG A 29 3.11 2.01 1.86
CA ARG A 29 3.04 2.68 3.17
C ARG A 29 1.75 2.29 3.89
N VAL A 30 1.87 1.72 5.08
CA VAL A 30 0.75 1.43 5.96
C VAL A 30 0.82 2.33 7.18
N SER A 31 -0.22 3.12 7.40
CA SER A 31 -0.35 4.01 8.56
C SER A 31 -1.69 3.79 9.24
N ALA A 32 -1.74 4.02 10.55
CA ALA A 32 -2.98 3.91 11.31
C ALA A 32 -3.08 5.02 12.36
N THR A 33 -4.32 5.33 12.73
CA THR A 33 -4.61 6.27 13.82
C THR A 33 -5.73 5.72 14.68
N ALA A 34 -5.77 6.14 15.94
CA ALA A 34 -6.82 5.79 16.89
C ALA A 34 -7.40 7.06 17.55
N PRO A 35 -8.68 7.06 17.96
CA PRO A 35 -9.21 8.11 18.82
C PRO A 35 -8.47 8.14 20.17
N GLY A 36 -8.21 9.35 20.67
CA GLY A 36 -7.64 9.61 21.98
C GLY A 36 -8.63 10.35 22.91
N PRO A 37 -8.27 10.51 24.19
CA PRO A 37 -9.09 11.23 25.16
C PRO A 37 -9.43 12.66 24.69
N GLY A 38 -10.64 13.14 25.01
CA GLY A 38 -11.07 14.50 24.66
C GLY A 38 -11.23 14.76 23.17
N GLY A 39 -11.43 13.72 22.35
CA GLY A 39 -11.56 13.86 20.89
C GLY A 39 -10.23 14.04 20.16
N THR A 40 -9.10 13.82 20.85
CA THR A 40 -7.78 13.83 20.22
C THR A 40 -7.59 12.63 19.28
N ARG A 41 -6.53 12.64 18.47
CA ARG A 41 -6.16 11.54 17.59
C ARG A 41 -4.73 11.12 17.87
N ILE A 42 -4.52 9.82 18.04
CA ILE A 42 -3.22 9.20 18.26
C ILE A 42 -2.75 8.63 16.92
N SER A 43 -1.53 8.98 16.51
CA SER A 43 -0.86 8.30 15.40
C SER A 43 -0.21 7.02 15.90
N LEU A 44 -0.35 5.92 15.15
CA LEU A 44 0.34 4.65 15.44
C LEU A 44 1.66 4.52 14.67
N GLY A 45 2.09 5.60 14.00
CA GLY A 45 3.25 5.59 13.13
C GLY A 45 2.95 4.92 11.78
N GLU A 46 4.01 4.43 11.15
CA GLU A 46 4.01 3.98 9.77
C GLU A 46 4.97 2.81 9.60
N VAL A 47 4.60 1.89 8.71
CA VAL A 47 5.47 0.86 8.17
C VAL A 47 5.57 1.04 6.66
N THR A 48 6.81 1.10 6.16
CA THR A 48 7.11 1.41 4.76
C THR A 48 8.08 0.39 4.20
N GLY A 49 7.87 -0.01 2.95
CA GLY A 49 8.76 -0.89 2.22
C GLY A 49 8.68 -0.65 0.72
N VAL A 50 9.79 -0.93 0.03
CA VAL A 50 9.92 -0.84 -1.43
C VAL A 50 10.12 -2.24 -1.98
N VAL A 51 9.40 -2.58 -3.04
CA VAL A 51 9.63 -3.82 -3.79
C VAL A 51 10.88 -3.65 -4.64
N LEU A 52 11.94 -4.38 -4.29
CA LEU A 52 13.13 -4.45 -5.13
C LEU A 52 12.96 -5.54 -6.18
N PRO A 53 13.64 -5.43 -7.33
CA PRO A 53 13.76 -6.53 -8.27
C PRO A 53 14.20 -7.80 -7.58
N ALA A 54 13.73 -8.93 -8.10
CA ALA A 54 14.23 -10.22 -7.67
C ALA A 54 15.76 -10.27 -7.85
N ASN A 55 16.46 -10.88 -6.90
CA ASN A 55 17.87 -11.18 -7.08
C ASN A 55 18.03 -12.15 -8.26
N ASP A 56 19.11 -11.99 -9.03
CA ASP A 56 19.49 -12.98 -10.04
C ASP A 56 19.68 -14.36 -9.38
N ALA A 57 19.35 -15.42 -10.12
CA ALA A 57 19.40 -16.82 -9.65
C ALA A 57 20.81 -17.41 -9.63
#